data_AF-A0A388K0I9-F1
#
_entry.id   AF-A0A388K0I9-F1
#
_cell.length_a   1.000
_cell.length_b   1.000
_cell.length_c   1.000
_cell.angle_alpha   90.00
_cell.angle_beta   90.00
_cell.angle_gamma   90.00
#
_symmetry.space_group_name_H-M   'P 1'
#
loop_
_entity.id
_entity.type
_entity.pdbx_description
1 polymer ?
#
loop_
_entity_poly.entity_id
_entity_poly.type
_entity_poly.pdbx_seq_one_letter_code
_entity_poly.pdbx_strand_id
1 'polypeptide(L)'
;MAIVPHNLSYVNNTVPQQQPTYPYYNGGYCGGGGLRQRVSNLEELIAKIKGKHEADEASEKAARDEEERKKKEKEEEERRAKDKREREEMHSLFAKEMNARLDGISNAIGGKKEKEDNEVSKLKEEIERLKKSQRGSEASTSTSDKEAVKALQKEISDMRMASEARFGSLEDEIEKERRLRLEAMADAEAWKSEALRPGNKRGSLAIGASPTTQARVRPRVVPTSTPEGTRKVVDEHYRSVVKRHGMEVDLLKEMRLKQIKARREAQEELAKVREKQLEDERKMNKLHERMRELKFEKRKRRPMTNLKPQLDEAAGVSVRKTDTRANKLVSPTMEGGEREKFLKKARKGLKNLRKEEVRGICEKEGITYDKLDVTKEEIAQLRTAREFKDGEGKGKQVVVHEVSKNGVSEAGADGDSATS
;
A
#
# COMPACT_ATOMS: atom_id res chain seq x y z
N MET A 1 -15.01 10.24 -4.12
CA MET A 1 -16.27 10.45 -3.37
C MET A 1 -16.05 10.00 -1.94
N ALA A 2 -15.92 10.94 -1.01
CA ALA A 2 -15.71 10.65 0.41
C ALA A 2 -17.08 10.42 1.07
N ILE A 3 -17.31 9.21 1.56
CA ILE A 3 -18.53 8.86 2.29
C ILE A 3 -18.37 9.44 3.71
N VAL A 4 -19.09 10.52 3.98
CA VAL A 4 -19.19 11.13 5.31
C VAL A 4 -20.15 10.28 6.15
N PRO A 5 -19.74 9.78 7.33
CA PRO A 5 -20.63 9.01 8.18
C PRO A 5 -21.67 9.92 8.86
N HIS A 6 -22.94 9.69 8.56
CA HIS A 6 -24.08 10.27 9.26
C HIS A 6 -24.15 9.70 10.70
N ASN A 7 -23.84 10.52 11.69
CA ASN A 7 -24.15 10.23 13.09
C ASN A 7 -25.65 10.42 13.32
N LEU A 8 -26.42 9.32 13.36
CA LEU A 8 -27.77 9.32 13.92
C LEU A 8 -27.69 9.21 15.45
N SER A 9 -27.65 10.36 16.13
CA SER A 9 -27.94 10.43 17.55
C SER A 9 -29.46 10.44 17.75
N TYR A 10 -30.05 9.27 18.06
CA TYR A 10 -31.42 9.19 18.55
C TYR A 10 -31.48 9.73 19.97
N VAL A 11 -31.89 10.98 20.12
CA VAL A 11 -32.30 11.56 21.41
C VAL A 11 -33.73 11.13 21.65
N ASN A 12 -33.93 10.04 22.40
CA ASN A 12 -35.24 9.67 22.94
C ASN A 12 -35.61 10.63 24.08
N ASN A 13 -36.20 11.77 23.71
CA ASN A 13 -36.91 12.64 24.65
C ASN A 13 -38.28 12.03 24.98
N THR A 14 -38.30 11.12 25.94
CA THR A 14 -39.54 10.64 26.55
C THR A 14 -40.04 11.72 27.51
N VAL A 15 -40.96 12.55 27.03
CA VAL A 15 -41.70 13.51 27.84
C VAL A 15 -42.59 12.72 28.82
N PRO A 16 -42.45 12.89 30.15
CA PRO A 16 -43.38 12.28 31.09
C PRO A 16 -44.71 13.02 31.03
N GLN A 17 -45.73 12.33 30.51
CA GLN A 17 -47.11 12.77 30.55
C GLN A 17 -47.59 12.75 32.01
N GLN A 18 -47.62 13.91 32.66
CA GLN A 18 -48.21 14.07 33.99
C GLN A 18 -49.71 13.83 33.89
N GLN A 19 -50.20 12.76 34.54
CA GLN A 19 -51.63 12.61 34.82
C GLN A 19 -51.96 13.21 36.20
N PRO A 20 -53.12 13.88 36.32
CA PRO A 20 -53.57 14.48 37.58
C PRO A 20 -53.94 13.39 38.57
N THR A 21 -53.19 13.31 39.67
CA THR A 21 -53.49 12.41 40.79
C THR A 21 -54.43 13.11 41.76
N TYR A 22 -55.64 12.54 41.92
CA TYR A 22 -56.60 12.96 42.94
C TYR A 22 -56.15 12.44 44.32
N PRO A 23 -56.19 13.26 45.38
CA PRO A 23 -55.81 12.85 46.72
C PRO A 23 -56.99 12.11 47.38
N TYR A 24 -56.97 10.78 47.28
CA TYR A 24 -57.87 9.94 48.08
C TYR A 24 -57.25 9.76 49.48
N TYR A 25 -57.76 10.51 50.44
CA TYR A 25 -57.52 10.30 51.87
C TYR A 25 -58.00 8.90 52.25
N ASN A 26 -57.08 8.01 52.59
CA ASN A 26 -57.43 6.79 53.31
C ASN A 26 -56.50 6.67 54.52
N GLY A 27 -57.03 7.05 55.67
CA GLY A 27 -56.41 6.82 56.97
C GLY A 27 -56.43 5.34 57.28
N GLY A 28 -55.27 4.77 57.60
CA GLY A 28 -55.15 3.35 57.89
C GLY A 28 -53.79 3.01 58.48
N TYR A 29 -53.74 3.02 59.82
CA TYR A 29 -52.80 2.30 60.68
C TYR A 29 -51.29 2.50 60.44
N CYS A 30 -50.74 3.48 61.14
CA CYS A 30 -49.30 3.63 61.43
C CYS A 30 -48.81 2.48 62.33
N GLY A 31 -48.16 1.47 61.75
CA GLY A 31 -47.56 0.40 62.57
C GLY A 31 -46.64 -0.60 61.84
N GLY A 32 -46.27 -0.37 60.58
CA GLY A 32 -45.53 -1.35 59.77
C GLY A 32 -44.42 -0.77 58.87
N GLY A 33 -43.91 0.44 59.15
CA GLY A 33 -43.02 1.19 58.24
C GLY A 33 -41.57 0.69 58.11
N GLY A 34 -41.06 -0.06 59.08
CA GLY A 34 -39.64 -0.46 59.10
C GLY A 34 -39.25 -1.55 58.10
N LEU A 35 -40.20 -2.35 57.62
CA LEU A 35 -39.94 -3.37 56.59
C LEU A 35 -39.93 -2.76 55.19
N ARG A 36 -40.86 -1.85 54.89
CA ARG A 36 -40.93 -1.19 53.56
C ARG A 36 -39.67 -0.38 53.26
N GLN A 37 -39.17 0.41 54.21
CA GLN A 37 -37.94 1.20 54.00
C GLN A 37 -36.71 0.32 53.71
N ARG A 38 -36.59 -0.82 54.42
CA ARG A 38 -35.48 -1.77 54.20
C ARG A 38 -35.57 -2.44 52.83
N VAL A 39 -36.78 -2.79 52.39
CA VAL A 39 -36.99 -3.36 51.05
C VAL A 39 -36.65 -2.33 49.97
N SER A 40 -37.10 -1.08 50.08
CA SER A 40 -36.78 -0.03 49.11
C SER A 40 -35.27 0.24 49.02
N ASN A 41 -34.56 0.27 50.16
CA ASN A 41 -33.10 0.43 50.15
C ASN A 41 -32.39 -0.77 49.50
N LEU A 42 -32.89 -1.99 49.69
CA LEU A 42 -32.34 -3.19 49.02
C LEU A 42 -32.61 -3.18 47.52
N GLU A 43 -33.80 -2.75 47.10
CA GLU A 43 -34.17 -2.59 45.68
C GLU A 43 -33.26 -1.57 44.99
N GLU A 44 -33.01 -0.42 45.64
CA GLU A 44 -32.08 0.59 45.14
C GLU A 44 -30.64 0.06 45.05
N LEU A 45 -30.18 -0.68 46.06
CA LEU A 45 -28.85 -1.27 46.07
C LEU A 45 -28.68 -2.34 44.98
N ILE A 46 -29.69 -3.18 44.77
CA ILE A 46 -29.71 -4.18 43.68
C ILE A 46 -29.72 -3.48 42.32
N ALA A 47 -30.55 -2.45 42.13
CA ALA A 47 -30.57 -1.66 40.91
C ALA A 47 -29.21 -1.02 40.62
N LYS A 48 -28.53 -0.50 41.66
CA LYS A 48 -27.18 0.07 41.55
C LYS A 48 -26.12 -0.98 41.20
N ILE A 49 -26.17 -2.17 41.79
CA ILE A 49 -25.26 -3.27 41.46
C ILE A 49 -25.48 -3.73 40.01
N LYS A 50 -26.74 -3.86 39.60
CA LYS A 50 -27.10 -4.27 38.23
C LYS A 50 -26.64 -3.24 37.20
N GLY A 51 -26.87 -1.95 37.45
CA GLY A 51 -26.42 -0.88 36.56
C GLY A 51 -24.89 -0.82 36.42
N LYS A 52 -24.14 -1.08 37.51
CA LYS A 52 -22.68 -1.19 37.44
C LYS A 52 -22.23 -2.39 36.60
N HIS A 53 -22.82 -3.56 36.83
CA HIS A 53 -22.48 -4.76 36.06
C HIS A 53 -22.76 -4.59 34.56
N GLU A 54 -23.91 -4.01 34.20
CA GLU A 54 -24.25 -3.73 32.79
C GLU A 54 -23.30 -2.70 32.17
N ALA A 55 -22.88 -1.67 32.93
CA ALA A 55 -21.89 -0.71 32.47
C ALA A 55 -20.49 -1.33 32.28
N ASP A 56 -20.06 -2.18 33.22
CA ASP A 56 -18.78 -2.88 33.15
C ASP A 56 -18.75 -3.86 31.96
N GLU A 57 -19.82 -4.65 31.76
CA GLU A 57 -19.96 -5.57 30.63
C GLU A 57 -19.99 -4.82 29.28
N ALA A 58 -20.66 -3.66 29.21
CA ALA A 58 -20.64 -2.81 28.04
C ALA A 58 -19.24 -2.25 27.76
N SER A 59 -18.51 -1.83 28.80
CA SER A 59 -17.14 -1.31 28.66
C SER A 59 -16.14 -2.39 28.22
N GLU A 60 -16.27 -3.62 28.75
CA GLU A 60 -15.43 -4.74 28.37
C GLU A 60 -15.70 -5.17 26.93
N LYS A 61 -16.97 -5.20 26.51
CA LYS A 61 -17.34 -5.47 25.12
C LYS A 61 -16.79 -4.41 24.18
N ALA A 62 -16.88 -3.13 24.53
CA ALA A 62 -16.30 -2.04 23.74
C ALA A 62 -14.77 -2.17 23.61
N ALA A 63 -14.08 -2.57 24.68
CA ALA A 63 -12.64 -2.79 24.66
C ALA A 63 -12.24 -3.96 23.73
N ARG A 64 -12.99 -5.07 23.75
CA ARG A 64 -12.75 -6.20 22.83
C ARG A 64 -12.98 -5.81 21.38
N ASP A 65 -14.04 -5.06 21.09
CA ASP A 65 -14.35 -4.59 19.73
C ASP A 65 -13.27 -3.62 19.21
N GLU A 66 -12.71 -2.76 20.08
CA GLU A 66 -11.60 -1.87 19.73
C GLU A 66 -10.30 -2.65 19.44
N GLU A 67 -10.01 -3.70 20.21
CA GLU A 67 -8.85 -4.57 19.96
C GLU A 67 -9.00 -5.34 18.63
N GLU A 68 -10.20 -5.84 18.32
CA GLU A 68 -10.48 -6.50 17.05
C GLU A 68 -10.33 -5.53 15.86
N ARG A 69 -10.80 -4.27 16.00
CA ARG A 69 -10.58 -3.23 14.99
C ARG A 69 -9.10 -2.94 14.76
N LYS A 70 -8.32 -2.77 15.83
CA LYS A 70 -6.86 -2.55 15.74
C LYS A 70 -6.15 -3.74 15.09
N LYS A 71 -6.61 -4.96 15.34
CA LYS A 71 -6.07 -6.17 14.71
C LYS A 71 -6.35 -6.21 13.20
N LYS A 72 -7.58 -5.89 12.79
CA LYS A 72 -7.97 -5.81 11.37
C LYS A 72 -7.19 -4.73 10.63
N GLU A 73 -6.99 -3.56 11.24
CA GLU A 73 -6.23 -2.46 10.64
C GLU A 73 -4.75 -2.84 10.42
N LYS A 74 -4.11 -3.49 11.40
CA LYS A 74 -2.74 -4.01 11.26
C LYS A 74 -2.61 -5.07 10.17
N GLU A 75 -3.56 -6.00 10.09
CA GLU A 75 -3.56 -7.02 9.03
C GLU A 75 -3.73 -6.40 7.64
N GLU A 76 -4.60 -5.39 7.51
CA GLU A 76 -4.77 -4.68 6.25
C GLU A 76 -3.52 -3.87 5.86
N GLU A 77 -2.89 -3.20 6.81
CA GLU A 77 -1.62 -2.49 6.60
C GLU A 77 -0.50 -3.46 6.17
N GLU A 78 -0.42 -4.65 6.77
CA GLU A 78 0.53 -5.69 6.36
C GLU A 78 0.26 -6.16 4.92
N ARG A 79 -1.01 -6.34 4.52
CA ARG A 79 -1.35 -6.66 3.12
C ARG A 79 -0.91 -5.58 2.15
N ARG A 80 -1.14 -4.30 2.48
CA ARG A 80 -0.72 -3.17 1.64
C ARG A 80 0.81 -3.10 1.52
N ALA A 81 1.53 -3.32 2.63
CA ALA A 81 2.99 -3.34 2.64
C ALA A 81 3.56 -4.50 1.83
N LYS A 82 2.94 -5.68 1.88
CA LYS A 82 3.34 -6.85 1.10
C LYS A 82 3.13 -6.62 -0.40
N ASP A 83 1.97 -6.11 -0.80
CA ASP A 83 1.68 -5.80 -2.20
C ASP A 83 2.63 -4.72 -2.76
N LYS A 84 2.95 -3.69 -1.96
CA LYS A 84 3.98 -2.68 -2.32
C LYS A 84 5.34 -3.34 -2.55
N ARG A 85 5.76 -4.26 -1.67
CA ARG A 85 7.03 -4.98 -1.80
C ARG A 85 7.06 -5.87 -3.04
N GLU A 86 5.98 -6.60 -3.33
CA GLU A 86 5.89 -7.47 -4.52
C GLU A 86 5.98 -6.65 -5.83
N ARG A 87 5.34 -5.47 -5.88
CA ARG A 87 5.50 -4.56 -7.02
C ARG A 87 6.94 -4.07 -7.18
N GLU A 88 7.59 -3.66 -6.09
CA GLU A 88 8.99 -3.21 -6.12
C GLU A 88 9.95 -4.34 -6.53
N GLU A 89 9.71 -5.57 -6.05
CA GLU A 89 10.47 -6.76 -6.43
C GLU A 89 10.29 -7.09 -7.93
N MET A 90 9.06 -7.05 -8.45
CA MET A 90 8.78 -7.21 -9.88
C MET A 90 9.51 -6.17 -10.72
N HIS A 91 9.46 -4.90 -10.33
CA HIS A 91 10.22 -3.84 -11.01
C HIS A 91 11.73 -4.06 -10.92
N SER A 92 12.24 -4.52 -9.77
CA SER A 92 13.67 -4.83 -9.62
C SER A 92 14.10 -6.02 -10.49
N LEU A 93 13.27 -7.05 -10.61
CA LEU A 93 13.53 -8.20 -11.46
C LEU A 93 13.57 -7.78 -12.93
N PHE A 94 12.58 -7.00 -13.37
CA PHE A 94 12.53 -6.48 -14.73
C PHE A 94 13.76 -5.60 -15.04
N ALA A 95 14.16 -4.72 -14.12
CA ALA A 95 15.36 -3.90 -14.29
C ALA A 95 16.65 -4.74 -14.38
N LYS A 96 16.78 -5.77 -13.53
CA LYS A 96 17.91 -6.71 -13.58
C LYS A 96 17.95 -7.48 -14.90
N GLU A 97 16.81 -7.96 -15.36
CA GLU A 97 16.72 -8.70 -16.63
C GLU A 97 17.05 -7.81 -17.83
N MET A 98 16.51 -6.58 -17.88
CA MET A 98 16.87 -5.63 -18.93
C MET A 98 18.36 -5.30 -18.92
N ASN A 99 18.95 -5.06 -17.75
CA ASN A 99 20.39 -4.81 -17.65
C ASN A 99 21.20 -6.02 -18.11
N ALA A 100 20.81 -7.24 -17.72
CA ALA A 100 21.48 -8.46 -18.17
C ALA A 100 21.41 -8.64 -19.71
N ARG A 101 20.27 -8.30 -20.32
CA ARG A 101 20.11 -8.30 -21.79
C ARG A 101 20.98 -7.23 -22.44
N LEU A 102 21.03 -6.02 -21.89
CA LEU A 102 21.88 -4.93 -22.38
C LEU A 102 23.37 -5.25 -22.23
N ASP A 103 23.79 -5.89 -21.15
CA ASP A 103 25.15 -6.38 -20.95
C ASP A 103 25.48 -7.48 -21.97
N GLY A 104 24.55 -8.40 -22.23
CA GLY A 104 24.70 -9.42 -23.27
C GLY A 104 24.90 -8.81 -24.66
N ILE A 105 24.09 -7.82 -25.03
CA ILE A 105 24.22 -7.07 -26.30
C ILE A 105 25.55 -6.30 -26.32
N SER A 106 25.90 -5.61 -25.23
CA SER A 106 27.14 -4.85 -25.12
C SER A 106 28.37 -5.75 -25.24
N ASN A 107 28.33 -6.96 -24.68
CA ASN A 107 29.39 -7.96 -24.81
C ASN A 107 29.42 -8.56 -26.22
N ALA A 108 28.28 -8.79 -26.87
CA ALA A 108 28.24 -9.27 -28.25
C ALA A 108 28.80 -8.24 -29.25
N ILE A 109 28.57 -6.94 -29.00
CA ILE A 109 29.09 -5.83 -29.80
C ILE A 109 30.56 -5.54 -29.44
N GLY A 110 30.89 -5.50 -28.15
CA GLY A 110 32.23 -5.17 -27.66
C GLY A 110 33.25 -6.30 -27.80
N GLY A 111 32.83 -7.56 -27.67
CA GLY A 111 33.69 -8.73 -27.87
C GLY A 111 34.09 -8.94 -29.34
N LYS A 112 33.33 -8.38 -30.28
CA LYS A 112 33.76 -8.30 -31.67
C LYS A 112 34.75 -7.18 -31.91
N LYS A 113 34.73 -6.08 -31.14
CA LYS A 113 35.63 -4.94 -31.37
C LYS A 113 37.13 -5.26 -31.29
N GLU A 114 37.59 -6.20 -30.48
CA GLU A 114 39.03 -6.51 -30.46
C GLU A 114 39.49 -7.28 -31.72
N LYS A 115 38.58 -8.06 -32.32
CA LYS A 115 38.85 -8.80 -33.55
C LYS A 115 38.53 -7.96 -34.79
N GLU A 116 37.44 -7.20 -34.73
CA GLU A 116 37.04 -6.20 -35.70
C GLU A 116 37.96 -4.99 -35.71
N ASP A 117 38.60 -4.53 -34.63
CA ASP A 117 39.54 -3.39 -34.77
C ASP A 117 40.77 -3.83 -35.57
N ASN A 118 41.18 -5.10 -35.46
CA ASN A 118 42.21 -5.69 -36.32
C ASN A 118 41.72 -5.94 -37.76
N GLU A 119 40.50 -6.48 -37.93
CA GLU A 119 39.91 -6.71 -39.25
C GLU A 119 39.45 -5.42 -39.94
N VAL A 120 39.00 -4.40 -39.23
CA VAL A 120 38.62 -3.06 -39.70
C VAL A 120 39.86 -2.24 -39.95
N SER A 121 40.96 -2.44 -39.23
CA SER A 121 42.27 -1.87 -39.64
C SER A 121 42.74 -2.52 -40.95
N LYS A 122 42.68 -3.85 -41.07
CA LYS A 122 42.98 -4.57 -42.32
C LYS A 122 42.03 -4.22 -43.46
N LEU A 123 40.73 -4.14 -43.21
CA LEU A 123 39.71 -3.78 -44.19
C LEU A 123 39.75 -2.29 -44.49
N LYS A 124 40.17 -1.41 -43.57
CA LYS A 124 40.46 -0.01 -43.89
C LYS A 124 41.66 0.09 -44.81
N GLU A 125 42.72 -0.69 -44.58
CA GLU A 125 43.85 -0.76 -45.51
C GLU A 125 43.43 -1.34 -46.87
N GLU A 126 42.64 -2.41 -46.87
CA GLU A 126 42.11 -3.05 -48.07
C GLU A 126 41.10 -2.17 -48.80
N ILE A 127 40.28 -1.38 -48.10
CA ILE A 127 39.36 -0.37 -48.64
C ILE A 127 40.15 0.85 -49.09
N GLU A 128 41.22 1.30 -48.42
CA GLU A 128 42.10 2.36 -48.96
C GLU A 128 42.73 1.89 -50.27
N ARG A 129 43.19 0.63 -50.31
CA ARG A 129 43.74 -0.04 -51.49
C ARG A 129 42.68 -0.19 -52.58
N LEU A 130 41.50 -0.72 -52.26
CA LEU A 130 40.40 -0.90 -53.18
C LEU A 130 39.78 0.42 -53.59
N LYS A 131 39.63 1.42 -52.75
CA LYS A 131 39.10 2.76 -53.07
C LYS A 131 40.10 3.56 -53.93
N LYS A 132 41.41 3.31 -53.77
CA LYS A 132 42.42 3.68 -54.78
C LYS A 132 42.17 2.94 -56.10
N SER A 133 41.77 1.67 -56.08
CA SER A 133 41.41 0.88 -57.28
C SER A 133 40.00 1.11 -57.85
N GLN A 134 39.07 1.65 -57.06
CA GLN A 134 37.61 1.64 -57.26
C GLN A 134 37.04 3.05 -57.32
N ARG A 135 37.90 4.08 -57.33
CA ARG A 135 37.58 5.43 -57.86
C ARG A 135 37.01 5.44 -59.29
N GLY A 136 36.82 4.28 -59.93
CA GLY A 136 36.17 4.11 -61.22
C GLY A 136 34.85 3.34 -61.25
N SER A 137 34.26 2.90 -60.13
CA SER A 137 32.99 2.16 -60.24
C SER A 137 32.07 2.32 -59.02
N GLU A 138 31.20 3.33 -59.12
CA GLU A 138 29.99 3.48 -58.32
C GLU A 138 28.86 2.68 -58.98
N ALA A 139 28.25 1.73 -58.26
CA ALA A 139 26.80 1.54 -58.31
C ALA A 139 26.31 0.39 -57.40
N SER A 140 25.12 0.65 -56.84
CA SER A 140 24.05 -0.31 -56.59
C SER A 140 24.14 -1.21 -55.35
N THR A 141 23.47 -0.77 -54.27
CA THR A 141 23.03 -1.65 -53.18
C THR A 141 21.50 -1.69 -53.09
N SER A 142 20.98 -2.84 -53.53
CA SER A 142 19.86 -3.64 -53.01
C SER A 142 18.73 -2.91 -52.25
N THR A 143 17.55 -2.85 -52.88
CA THR A 143 16.26 -2.39 -52.32
C THR A 143 15.49 -3.47 -51.54
N SER A 144 15.92 -4.73 -51.58
CA SER A 144 15.17 -5.90 -51.08
C SER A 144 14.99 -5.96 -49.56
N ASP A 145 15.97 -5.50 -48.79
CA ASP A 145 15.96 -5.67 -47.32
C ASP A 145 14.96 -4.73 -46.62
N LYS A 146 14.58 -3.63 -47.28
CA LYS A 146 13.67 -2.64 -46.70
C LYS A 146 12.23 -3.15 -46.59
N GLU A 147 11.81 -4.04 -47.49
CA GLU A 147 10.46 -4.61 -47.47
C GLU A 147 10.30 -5.67 -46.39
N ALA A 148 11.31 -6.52 -46.20
CA ALA A 148 11.33 -7.54 -45.13
C ALA A 148 11.26 -6.90 -43.73
N VAL A 149 11.99 -5.80 -43.50
CA VAL A 149 11.94 -5.07 -42.22
C VAL A 149 10.56 -4.48 -41.97
N LYS A 150 9.90 -3.91 -42.99
CA LYS A 150 8.54 -3.38 -42.86
C LYS A 150 7.51 -4.47 -42.55
N ALA A 151 7.65 -5.64 -43.17
CA ALA A 151 6.78 -6.78 -42.90
C ALA A 151 6.89 -7.26 -41.44
N LEU A 152 8.12 -7.41 -40.94
CA LEU A 152 8.36 -7.81 -39.54
C LEU A 152 7.86 -6.76 -38.53
N GLN A 153 8.05 -5.47 -38.82
CA GLN A 153 7.53 -4.40 -37.95
C GLN A 153 6.00 -4.44 -37.86
N LYS A 154 5.32 -4.71 -38.97
CA LYS A 154 3.86 -4.86 -39.00
C LYS A 154 3.41 -6.05 -38.17
N GLU A 155 4.03 -7.22 -38.34
CA GLU A 155 3.70 -8.43 -37.58
C GLU A 155 3.88 -8.24 -36.07
N ILE A 156 4.96 -7.57 -35.64
CA ILE A 156 5.19 -7.23 -34.22
C ILE A 156 4.07 -6.32 -33.69
N SER A 157 3.64 -5.32 -34.48
CA SER A 157 2.54 -4.43 -34.10
C SER A 157 1.22 -5.18 -33.98
N ASP A 158 0.92 -6.08 -34.91
CA ASP A 158 -0.31 -6.86 -34.92
C ASP A 158 -0.37 -7.84 -33.72
N MET A 159 0.74 -8.53 -33.42
CA MET A 159 0.84 -9.38 -32.23
C MET A 159 0.66 -8.58 -30.93
N ARG A 160 1.21 -7.36 -30.88
CA ARG A 160 1.05 -6.48 -29.72
C ARG A 160 -0.41 -6.08 -29.52
N MET A 161 -1.08 -5.60 -30.58
CA MET A 161 -2.51 -5.24 -30.51
C MET A 161 -3.38 -6.43 -30.11
N ALA A 162 -3.13 -7.62 -30.66
CA ALA A 162 -3.87 -8.83 -30.30
C ALA A 162 -3.68 -9.22 -28.83
N SER A 163 -2.45 -9.06 -28.29
CA SER A 163 -2.18 -9.32 -26.88
C SER A 163 -2.86 -8.30 -25.96
N GLU A 164 -2.82 -7.00 -26.30
CA GLU A 164 -3.46 -5.93 -25.54
C GLU A 164 -4.99 -6.12 -25.50
N ALA A 165 -5.61 -6.51 -26.62
CA ALA A 165 -7.05 -6.83 -26.67
C ALA A 165 -7.42 -8.02 -25.77
N ARG A 166 -6.59 -9.07 -25.77
CA ARG A 166 -6.80 -10.24 -24.88
C ARG A 166 -6.67 -9.87 -23.40
N PHE A 167 -5.71 -9.01 -23.04
CA PHE A 167 -5.58 -8.53 -21.67
C PHE A 167 -6.77 -7.67 -21.25
N GLY A 168 -7.25 -6.75 -22.10
CA GLY A 168 -8.45 -5.96 -21.80
C GLY A 168 -9.67 -6.82 -21.50
N SER A 169 -9.91 -7.88 -22.29
CA SER A 169 -11.01 -8.81 -22.04
C SER A 169 -10.90 -9.55 -20.69
N LEU A 170 -9.69 -9.89 -20.25
CA LEU A 170 -9.47 -10.55 -18.96
C LEU A 170 -9.63 -9.57 -17.79
N GLU A 171 -9.22 -8.32 -17.95
CA GLU A 171 -9.42 -7.26 -16.95
C GLU A 171 -10.92 -6.99 -16.74
N ASP A 172 -11.71 -6.93 -17.81
CA ASP A 172 -13.17 -6.80 -17.75
C ASP A 172 -13.83 -7.97 -17.01
N GLU A 173 -13.36 -9.21 -17.25
CA GLU A 173 -13.88 -10.40 -16.57
C GLU A 173 -13.56 -10.38 -15.06
N ILE A 174 -12.33 -10.01 -14.70
CA ILE A 174 -11.91 -9.85 -13.29
C ILE A 174 -12.77 -8.78 -12.60
N GLU A 175 -13.03 -7.65 -13.26
CA GLU A 175 -13.84 -6.58 -12.68
C GLU A 175 -15.30 -7.01 -12.50
N LYS A 176 -15.86 -7.76 -13.47
CA LYS A 176 -17.19 -8.36 -13.35
C LYS A 176 -17.28 -9.33 -12.18
N GLU A 177 -16.29 -10.20 -12.00
CA GLU A 177 -16.27 -11.16 -10.89
C GLU A 177 -16.16 -10.46 -9.53
N ARG A 178 -15.34 -9.40 -9.44
CA ARG A 178 -15.24 -8.57 -8.23
C ARG A 178 -16.58 -7.92 -7.88
N ARG A 179 -17.30 -7.38 -8.87
CA ARG A 179 -18.63 -6.80 -8.69
C ARG A 179 -19.63 -7.83 -8.15
N LEU A 180 -19.70 -9.01 -8.77
CA LEU A 180 -20.58 -10.09 -8.33
C LEU A 180 -20.28 -10.53 -6.89
N ARG A 181 -18.99 -10.59 -6.50
CA ARG A 181 -18.60 -10.90 -5.12
C ARG A 181 -19.04 -9.84 -4.13
N LEU A 182 -18.92 -8.56 -4.49
CA LEU A 182 -19.38 -7.45 -3.65
C LEU A 182 -20.90 -7.45 -3.50
N GLU A 183 -21.64 -7.70 -4.58
CA GLU A 183 -23.10 -7.86 -4.55
C GLU A 183 -23.52 -9.03 -3.66
N ALA A 184 -22.88 -10.21 -3.80
CA ALA A 184 -23.17 -11.35 -2.93
C ALA A 184 -22.85 -11.09 -1.45
N MET A 185 -21.82 -10.29 -1.16
CA MET A 185 -21.52 -9.85 0.21
C MET A 185 -22.57 -8.88 0.74
N ALA A 186 -23.00 -7.91 -0.06
CA ALA A 186 -24.06 -6.97 0.30
C ALA A 186 -25.39 -7.70 0.55
N ASP A 187 -25.73 -8.68 -0.29
CA ASP A 187 -26.91 -9.53 -0.11
C ASP A 187 -26.81 -10.32 1.20
N ALA A 188 -25.67 -10.97 1.48
CA ALA A 188 -25.47 -11.71 2.72
C ALA A 188 -25.60 -10.80 3.96
N GLU A 189 -25.11 -9.56 3.89
CA GLU A 189 -25.28 -8.56 4.95
C GLU A 189 -26.74 -8.10 5.08
N ALA A 190 -27.44 -7.90 3.96
CA ALA A 190 -28.88 -7.58 3.96
C ALA A 190 -29.68 -8.71 4.63
N TRP A 191 -29.46 -9.96 4.25
CA TRP A 191 -30.08 -11.13 4.89
C TRP A 191 -29.76 -11.22 6.39
N LYS A 192 -28.51 -10.95 6.78
CA LYS A 192 -28.10 -10.90 8.19
C LYS A 192 -28.85 -9.80 8.94
N SER A 193 -28.99 -8.62 8.35
CA SER A 193 -29.70 -7.49 8.95
C SER A 193 -31.20 -7.76 9.11
N GLU A 194 -31.84 -8.38 8.12
CA GLU A 194 -33.26 -8.77 8.18
C GLU A 194 -33.50 -9.89 9.20
N ALA A 195 -32.58 -10.84 9.31
CA ALA A 195 -32.64 -11.89 10.32
C ALA A 195 -32.51 -11.34 11.75
N LEU A 196 -31.75 -10.25 11.94
CA LEU A 196 -31.58 -9.57 13.22
C LEU A 196 -32.64 -8.50 13.49
N ARG A 197 -33.56 -8.23 12.56
CA ARG A 197 -34.55 -7.16 12.69
C ARG A 197 -35.51 -7.45 13.86
N PRO A 198 -35.60 -6.55 14.87
CA PRO A 198 -36.53 -6.70 15.98
C PRO A 198 -37.97 -6.79 15.45
N GLY A 199 -38.61 -7.95 15.62
CA GLY A 199 -39.95 -8.24 15.08
C GLY A 199 -40.03 -9.46 14.16
N ASN A 200 -38.90 -10.02 13.72
CA ASN A 200 -38.88 -11.29 13.01
C ASN A 200 -39.11 -12.46 14.00
N LYS A 201 -40.39 -12.79 14.26
CA LYS A 201 -40.80 -13.81 15.25
C LYS A 201 -40.45 -15.26 14.88
N ARG A 202 -39.77 -15.51 13.76
CA ARG A 202 -39.38 -16.88 13.36
C ARG A 202 -38.00 -17.32 13.86
N GLY A 203 -37.19 -16.44 14.46
CA GLY A 203 -35.77 -16.73 14.74
C GLY A 203 -35.28 -16.59 16.18
N SER A 204 -36.08 -16.06 17.11
CA SER A 204 -35.66 -15.94 18.52
C SER A 204 -36.04 -17.21 19.31
N LEU A 205 -35.47 -18.36 18.93
CA LEU A 205 -35.21 -19.41 19.91
C LEU A 205 -34.06 -18.89 20.75
N ALA A 206 -34.39 -18.03 21.72
CA ALA A 206 -33.48 -17.76 22.81
C ALA A 206 -33.15 -19.13 23.40
N ILE A 207 -31.92 -19.61 23.18
CA ILE A 207 -31.30 -20.64 24.00
C ILE A 207 -31.00 -19.95 25.34
N GLY A 208 -32.06 -19.49 26.01
CA GLY A 208 -32.01 -19.22 27.43
C GLY A 208 -31.69 -20.57 28.09
N ALA A 209 -30.85 -20.52 29.11
CA ALA A 209 -30.61 -21.65 30.00
C ALA A 209 -31.92 -22.42 30.21
N SER A 210 -31.91 -23.71 29.90
CA SER A 210 -33.04 -24.61 30.09
C SER A 210 -33.73 -24.24 31.41
N PRO A 211 -35.00 -23.79 31.39
CA PRO A 211 -35.69 -23.41 32.61
C PRO A 211 -35.68 -24.61 33.52
N THR A 212 -34.96 -24.50 34.62
CA THR A 212 -34.94 -25.52 35.66
C THR A 212 -36.40 -25.70 36.08
N THR A 213 -36.87 -26.93 35.90
CA THR A 213 -38.22 -27.36 36.16
C THR A 213 -38.67 -26.94 37.56
N GLN A 214 -39.48 -25.88 37.64
CA GLN A 214 -40.40 -25.73 38.76
C GLN A 214 -41.84 -25.68 38.23
N ALA A 215 -42.45 -26.86 38.37
CA ALA A 215 -43.86 -27.15 38.42
C ALA A 215 -44.76 -25.92 38.67
N ARG A 216 -45.43 -25.46 37.61
CA ARG A 216 -46.74 -24.85 37.76
C ARG A 216 -47.73 -25.58 36.87
N VAL A 217 -48.58 -26.32 37.56
CA VAL A 217 -49.71 -27.11 37.07
C VAL A 217 -50.59 -26.22 36.20
N ARG A 218 -50.53 -26.41 34.88
CA ARG A 218 -51.58 -25.96 33.97
C ARG A 218 -52.67 -27.04 33.87
N PRO A 219 -53.95 -26.66 33.75
CA PRO A 219 -55.06 -27.59 33.67
C PRO A 219 -54.86 -28.60 32.53
N ARG A 220 -55.03 -29.87 32.88
CA ARG A 220 -54.98 -31.04 32.00
C ARG A 220 -56.05 -30.88 30.91
N VAL A 221 -55.65 -30.42 29.72
CA VAL A 221 -56.44 -30.64 28.52
C VAL A 221 -56.17 -32.09 28.12
N VAL A 222 -57.19 -32.93 28.27
CA VAL A 222 -57.17 -34.33 27.87
C VAL A 222 -56.99 -34.36 26.34
N PRO A 223 -55.88 -34.90 25.81
CA PRO A 223 -55.71 -35.04 24.37
C PRO A 223 -56.75 -36.03 23.87
N THR A 224 -57.66 -35.56 23.02
CA THR A 224 -58.57 -36.40 22.25
C THR A 224 -57.74 -37.44 21.50
N SER A 225 -58.04 -38.72 21.74
CA SER A 225 -57.30 -39.86 21.21
C SER A 225 -57.20 -39.77 19.69
N THR A 226 -56.02 -39.44 19.21
CA THR A 226 -55.71 -39.43 17.77
C THR A 226 -55.59 -40.88 17.30
N PRO A 227 -56.26 -41.28 16.20
CA PRO A 227 -56.35 -42.67 15.77
C PRO A 227 -54.98 -43.31 15.53
N GLU A 228 -54.82 -44.52 16.08
CA GLU A 228 -53.57 -45.26 16.29
C GLU A 228 -52.78 -45.59 15.00
N GLY A 229 -53.39 -45.45 13.83
CA GLY A 229 -52.77 -45.66 12.52
C GLY A 229 -51.82 -44.54 12.04
N THR A 230 -51.92 -43.31 12.58
CA THR A 230 -51.12 -42.17 12.10
C THR A 230 -49.76 -41.99 12.79
N ARG A 231 -49.53 -42.65 13.93
CA ARG A 231 -48.26 -42.50 14.68
C ARG A 231 -47.06 -43.12 13.97
N LYS A 232 -47.24 -44.21 13.23
CA LYS A 232 -46.14 -44.89 12.53
C LYS A 232 -45.57 -44.07 11.35
N VAL A 233 -46.42 -43.32 10.65
CA VAL A 233 -46.01 -42.50 9.50
C VAL A 233 -45.21 -41.27 9.93
N VAL A 234 -45.58 -40.64 11.06
CA VAL A 234 -44.85 -39.49 11.61
C VAL A 234 -43.44 -39.89 12.07
N ASP A 235 -43.30 -41.10 12.63
CA ASP A 235 -42.01 -41.61 13.11
C ASP A 235 -41.02 -41.86 11.96
N GLU A 236 -41.50 -42.38 10.83
CA GLU A 236 -40.64 -42.65 9.66
C GLU A 236 -40.15 -41.36 8.98
N HIS A 237 -41.02 -40.34 8.89
CA HIS A 237 -40.63 -39.02 8.39
C HIS A 237 -39.60 -38.35 9.30
N TYR A 238 -39.81 -38.38 10.62
CA TYR A 238 -38.86 -37.83 11.58
C TYR A 238 -37.51 -38.55 11.51
N ARG A 239 -37.51 -39.89 11.39
CA ARG A 239 -36.29 -40.68 11.21
C ARG A 239 -35.53 -40.30 9.94
N SER A 240 -36.23 -40.01 8.84
CA SER A 240 -35.62 -39.51 7.60
C SER A 240 -35.02 -38.11 7.75
N VAL A 241 -35.70 -37.20 8.45
CA VAL A 241 -35.19 -35.85 8.73
C VAL A 241 -33.93 -35.91 9.60
N VAL A 242 -33.94 -36.70 10.68
CA VAL A 242 -32.78 -36.88 11.56
C VAL A 242 -31.59 -37.46 10.80
N LYS A 243 -31.82 -38.44 9.92
CA LYS A 243 -30.75 -39.00 9.07
C LYS A 243 -30.15 -37.95 8.13
N ARG A 244 -30.99 -37.17 7.42
CA ARG A 244 -30.51 -36.10 6.53
C ARG A 244 -29.72 -35.04 7.30
N HIS A 245 -30.21 -34.64 8.48
CA HIS A 245 -29.51 -33.68 9.31
C HIS A 245 -28.16 -34.21 9.82
N GLY A 246 -28.09 -35.50 10.18
CA GLY A 246 -26.83 -36.15 10.53
C GLY A 246 -25.80 -36.09 9.40
N MET A 247 -26.22 -36.43 8.17
CA MET A 247 -25.36 -36.33 6.99
C MET A 247 -24.88 -34.90 6.72
N GLU A 248 -25.76 -33.91 6.85
CA GLU A 248 -25.42 -32.50 6.67
C GLU A 248 -24.41 -32.02 7.73
N VAL A 249 -24.62 -32.39 9.00
CA VAL A 249 -23.69 -32.08 10.09
C VAL A 249 -22.32 -32.71 9.85
N ASP A 250 -22.26 -33.95 9.38
CA ASP A 250 -21.00 -34.63 9.09
C ASP A 250 -20.28 -34.01 7.89
N LEU A 251 -21.00 -33.62 6.83
CA LEU A 251 -20.44 -32.85 5.72
C LEU A 251 -19.85 -31.51 6.19
N LEU A 252 -20.56 -30.79 7.07
CA LEU A 252 -20.06 -29.52 7.63
C LEU A 252 -18.81 -29.72 8.49
N LYS A 253 -18.72 -30.80 9.27
CA LYS A 253 -17.49 -31.16 10.01
C LYS A 253 -16.34 -31.46 9.06
N GLU A 254 -16.59 -32.21 8.00
CA GLU A 254 -15.58 -32.55 6.98
C GLU A 254 -15.07 -31.28 6.28
N MET A 255 -15.96 -30.38 5.87
CA MET A 255 -15.60 -29.10 5.27
C MET A 255 -14.75 -28.23 6.21
N ARG A 256 -15.12 -28.14 7.49
CA ARG A 256 -14.34 -27.41 8.50
C ARG A 256 -12.96 -28.03 8.70
N LEU A 257 -12.86 -29.36 8.77
CA LEU A 257 -11.59 -30.06 8.90
C LEU A 257 -10.69 -29.80 7.69
N LYS A 258 -11.25 -29.88 6.48
CA LYS A 258 -10.55 -29.58 5.22
C LYS A 258 -10.06 -28.13 5.18
N GLN A 259 -10.87 -27.18 5.61
CA GLN A 259 -10.50 -25.76 5.69
C GLN A 259 -9.34 -25.53 6.69
N ILE A 260 -9.40 -26.14 7.87
CA ILE A 260 -8.32 -26.05 8.87
C ILE A 260 -7.03 -26.66 8.33
N LYS A 261 -7.11 -27.80 7.64
CA LYS A 261 -5.96 -28.45 7.01
C LYS A 261 -5.32 -27.56 5.94
N ALA A 262 -6.12 -27.01 5.02
CA ALA A 262 -5.63 -26.10 3.99
C ALA A 262 -4.98 -24.84 4.59
N ARG A 263 -5.54 -24.29 5.68
CA ARG A 263 -4.94 -23.15 6.40
C ARG A 263 -3.59 -23.52 7.02
N ARG A 264 -3.45 -24.72 7.58
CA ARG A 264 -2.20 -25.21 8.16
C ARG A 264 -1.13 -25.43 7.09
N GLU A 265 -1.47 -26.04 5.97
CA GLU A 265 -0.55 -26.22 4.83
C GLU A 265 -0.07 -24.88 4.27
N ALA A 266 -0.99 -23.90 4.11
CA ALA A 266 -0.61 -22.55 3.69
C ALA A 266 0.32 -21.85 4.69
N GLN A 267 0.11 -22.04 6.00
CA GLN A 267 1.01 -21.50 7.04
C GLN A 267 2.39 -22.16 7.00
N GLU A 268 2.45 -23.46 6.74
CA GLU A 268 3.72 -24.20 6.62
C GLU A 268 4.51 -23.74 5.39
N GLU A 269 3.87 -23.58 4.23
CA GLU A 269 4.53 -23.05 3.04
C GLU A 269 5.03 -21.61 3.24
N LEU A 270 4.25 -20.75 3.93
CA LEU A 270 4.72 -19.43 4.32
C LEU A 270 5.94 -19.48 5.25
N ALA A 271 6.00 -20.45 6.17
CA ALA A 271 7.15 -20.65 7.04
C ALA A 271 8.40 -21.07 6.24
N LYS A 272 8.25 -21.99 5.28
CA LYS A 272 9.35 -22.40 4.37
C LYS A 272 9.88 -21.25 3.51
N VAL A 273 8.99 -20.39 3.00
CA VAL A 273 9.41 -19.20 2.23
C VAL A 273 10.18 -18.22 3.11
N ARG A 274 9.71 -17.96 4.33
CA ARG A 274 10.41 -17.09 5.30
C ARG A 274 11.79 -17.66 5.67
N GLU A 275 11.90 -18.97 5.84
CA GLU A 275 13.19 -19.64 6.10
C GLU A 275 14.17 -19.46 4.94
N LYS A 276 13.73 -19.67 3.69
CA LYS A 276 14.56 -19.43 2.50
C LYS A 276 15.01 -17.98 2.38
N GLN A 277 14.11 -17.02 2.61
CA GLN A 277 14.45 -15.60 2.63
C GLN A 277 15.56 -15.29 3.64
N LEU A 278 15.47 -15.87 4.84
CA LEU A 278 16.46 -15.68 5.89
C LEU A 278 17.80 -16.36 5.55
N GLU A 279 17.78 -17.49 4.85
CA GLU A 279 18.99 -18.13 4.34
C GLU A 279 19.68 -17.27 3.26
N ASP A 280 18.91 -16.71 2.32
CA ASP A 280 19.43 -15.82 1.29
C ASP A 280 19.97 -14.52 1.88
N GLU A 281 19.32 -13.98 2.90
CA GLU A 281 19.82 -12.83 3.67
C GLU A 281 21.17 -13.16 4.35
N ARG A 282 21.30 -14.34 4.96
CA ARG A 282 22.58 -14.82 5.51
C ARG A 282 23.66 -14.94 4.43
N LYS A 283 23.34 -15.46 3.24
CA LYS A 283 24.28 -15.56 2.12
C LYS A 283 24.72 -14.18 1.63
N MET A 284 23.78 -13.25 1.49
CA MET A 284 24.05 -11.86 1.12
C MET A 284 24.94 -11.16 2.15
N ASN A 285 24.68 -11.36 3.44
CA ASN A 285 25.51 -10.82 4.51
C ASN A 285 26.94 -11.37 4.48
N LYS A 286 27.11 -12.68 4.27
CA LYS A 286 28.44 -13.30 4.08
C LYS A 286 29.18 -12.75 2.86
N LEU A 287 28.47 -12.52 1.74
CA LEU A 287 29.07 -11.92 0.55
C LEU A 287 29.50 -10.46 0.81
N HIS A 288 28.66 -9.69 1.50
CA HIS A 288 28.97 -8.33 1.93
C HIS A 288 30.20 -8.27 2.85
N GLU A 289 30.34 -9.24 3.75
CA GLU A 289 31.49 -9.36 4.64
C GLU A 289 32.77 -9.66 3.86
N ARG A 290 32.77 -10.64 2.96
CA ARG A 290 33.91 -10.91 2.04
C ARG A 290 34.29 -9.70 1.20
N MET A 291 33.29 -8.97 0.68
CA MET A 291 33.53 -7.73 -0.06
C MET A 291 34.14 -6.63 0.81
N ARG A 292 33.80 -6.58 2.09
CA ARG A 292 34.40 -5.67 3.07
C ARG A 292 35.86 -6.06 3.36
N GLU A 293 36.14 -7.35 3.57
CA GLU A 293 37.49 -7.89 3.77
C GLU A 293 38.42 -7.58 2.58
N LEU A 294 37.97 -7.86 1.35
CA LEU A 294 38.73 -7.56 0.14
C LEU A 294 39.03 -6.06 -0.01
N LYS A 295 38.09 -5.19 0.38
CA LYS A 295 38.31 -3.73 0.40
C LYS A 295 39.35 -3.33 1.44
N PHE A 296 39.35 -3.94 2.62
CA PHE A 296 40.36 -3.70 3.65
C PHE A 296 41.74 -4.24 3.23
N GLU A 297 41.80 -5.40 2.59
CA GLU A 297 43.05 -5.98 2.09
C GLU A 297 43.68 -5.13 0.99
N LYS A 298 42.87 -4.62 0.05
CA LYS A 298 43.33 -3.64 -0.96
C LYS A 298 43.92 -2.37 -0.36
N ARG A 299 43.44 -1.93 0.82
CA ARG A 299 44.02 -0.80 1.55
C ARG A 299 45.29 -1.16 2.33
N LYS A 300 45.40 -2.39 2.82
CA LYS A 300 46.57 -2.90 3.55
C LYS A 300 47.74 -3.23 2.62
N ARG A 301 47.50 -3.56 1.36
CA ARG A 301 48.55 -3.49 0.33
C ARG A 301 48.99 -2.02 0.27
N ARG A 302 50.07 -1.72 1.02
CA ARG A 302 50.77 -0.44 1.00
C ARG A 302 50.82 0.02 -0.45
N PRO A 303 50.58 1.31 -0.76
CA PRO A 303 50.80 1.85 -2.08
C PRO A 303 52.18 1.38 -2.54
N MET A 304 52.21 0.35 -3.39
CA MET A 304 53.47 -0.23 -3.84
C MET A 304 54.01 0.83 -4.76
N THR A 305 54.95 1.58 -4.20
CA THR A 305 56.06 2.28 -4.85
C THR A 305 55.67 3.13 -6.05
N ASN A 306 55.94 4.43 -5.93
CA ASN A 306 55.70 5.51 -6.89
C ASN A 306 56.47 5.38 -8.23
N LEU A 307 56.71 4.16 -8.73
CA LEU A 307 57.42 3.85 -9.96
C LEU A 307 56.64 4.25 -11.22
N LYS A 308 55.30 4.20 -11.20
CA LYS A 308 54.49 4.63 -12.36
C LYS A 308 54.57 6.14 -12.62
N PRO A 309 54.37 7.02 -11.62
CA PRO A 309 54.60 8.46 -11.79
C PRO A 309 56.04 8.79 -12.21
N GLN A 310 57.05 8.09 -11.66
CA GLN A 310 58.45 8.31 -12.03
C GLN A 310 58.77 7.87 -13.48
N LEU A 311 58.11 6.85 -14.02
CA LEU A 311 58.27 6.47 -15.43
C LEU A 311 57.56 7.42 -16.38
N ASP A 312 56.36 7.90 -16.03
CA ASP A 312 55.66 8.91 -16.83
C ASP A 312 56.37 10.29 -16.78
N GLU A 313 57.06 10.61 -15.69
CA GLU A 313 57.90 11.81 -15.57
C GLU A 313 59.21 11.71 -16.38
N ALA A 314 59.81 10.52 -16.47
CA ALA A 314 61.00 10.28 -17.30
C ALA A 314 60.71 10.29 -18.82
N ALA A 315 59.47 10.00 -19.23
CA ALA A 315 59.07 9.97 -20.64
C ALA A 315 58.54 11.33 -21.18
N GLY A 316 58.30 12.31 -20.30
CA GLY A 316 57.57 13.55 -20.64
C GLY A 316 58.40 14.76 -21.06
N VAL A 317 59.74 14.71 -21.04
CA VAL A 317 60.59 15.86 -21.39
C VAL A 317 61.06 15.75 -22.84
N SER A 318 60.16 15.99 -23.79
CA SER A 318 60.55 16.25 -25.19
C SER A 318 59.80 17.46 -25.73
N VAL A 319 60.38 18.62 -25.43
CA VAL A 319 60.57 19.78 -26.31
C VAL A 319 59.59 19.89 -27.47
N ARG A 320 58.51 20.67 -27.33
CA ARG A 320 58.04 21.60 -28.37
C ARG A 320 57.42 22.87 -27.76
N LYS A 321 58.29 23.88 -27.67
CA LYS A 321 58.13 25.28 -28.13
C LYS A 321 56.79 25.55 -28.84
N THR A 322 55.99 26.49 -28.33
CA THR A 322 55.65 27.77 -29.00
C THR A 322 54.68 28.59 -28.15
N ASP A 323 55.07 29.85 -27.98
CA ASP A 323 54.27 30.99 -27.53
C ASP A 323 52.85 31.01 -28.10
N THR A 324 51.84 31.35 -27.29
CA THR A 324 51.01 32.53 -27.57
C THR A 324 50.10 32.92 -26.41
N ARG A 325 50.32 34.15 -25.94
CA ARG A 325 49.32 35.19 -25.59
C ARG A 325 48.16 34.83 -24.65
N ALA A 326 48.31 35.36 -23.44
CA ALA A 326 47.48 36.45 -22.93
C ALA A 326 45.97 36.34 -23.17
N ASN A 327 45.25 35.89 -22.14
CA ASN A 327 43.99 36.51 -21.75
C ASN A 327 43.88 36.50 -20.22
N LYS A 328 44.44 37.57 -19.62
CA LYS A 328 43.98 38.08 -18.32
C LYS A 328 42.56 38.58 -18.52
N LEU A 329 41.57 37.71 -18.31
CA LEU A 329 40.23 38.19 -18.01
C LEU A 329 40.14 38.36 -16.49
N VAL A 330 39.93 39.63 -16.13
CA VAL A 330 39.62 40.18 -14.82
C VAL A 330 38.78 39.21 -13.99
N SER A 331 39.35 38.77 -12.87
CA SER A 331 38.65 38.07 -11.80
C SER A 331 37.61 39.00 -11.17
N PRO A 332 36.30 38.66 -11.19
CA PRO A 332 35.36 39.22 -10.23
C PRO A 332 35.55 38.47 -8.91
N THR A 333 36.06 39.21 -7.93
CA THR A 333 35.70 39.17 -6.51
C THR A 333 35.76 37.82 -5.78
N MET A 334 36.57 37.78 -4.71
CA MET A 334 36.84 36.66 -3.78
C MET A 334 35.62 36.01 -3.09
N GLU A 335 34.38 36.35 -3.45
CA GLU A 335 33.14 35.84 -2.83
C GLU A 335 32.68 34.47 -3.36
N GLY A 336 33.23 34.00 -4.48
CA GLY A 336 32.87 32.70 -5.06
C GLY A 336 33.21 31.49 -4.17
N GLY A 337 34.22 31.62 -3.31
CA GLY A 337 34.69 30.52 -2.46
C GLY A 337 33.72 30.12 -1.36
N GLU A 338 32.96 31.06 -0.80
CA GLU A 338 32.00 30.77 0.27
C GLU A 338 30.69 30.20 -0.27
N ARG A 339 30.21 30.75 -1.38
CA ARG A 339 29.03 30.25 -2.10
C ARG A 339 29.21 28.79 -2.53
N GLU A 340 30.40 28.43 -3.02
CA GLU A 340 30.69 27.06 -3.44
C GLU A 340 30.77 26.09 -2.23
N LYS A 341 31.33 26.52 -1.10
CA LYS A 341 31.36 25.74 0.14
C LYS A 341 29.94 25.47 0.65
N PHE A 342 29.06 26.48 0.60
CA PHE A 342 27.65 26.34 1.00
C PHE A 342 26.91 25.36 0.08
N LEU A 343 27.06 25.51 -1.24
CA LEU A 343 26.46 24.60 -2.23
C LEU A 343 26.92 23.15 -2.01
N LYS A 344 28.21 22.91 -1.75
CA LYS A 344 28.75 21.58 -1.42
C LYS A 344 28.16 21.01 -0.13
N LYS A 345 27.95 21.86 0.90
CA LYS A 345 27.33 21.44 2.16
C LYS A 345 25.84 21.09 1.97
N ALA A 346 25.09 21.89 1.21
CA ALA A 346 23.70 21.63 0.86
C ALA A 346 23.55 20.31 0.09
N ARG A 347 24.38 20.08 -0.94
CA ARG A 347 24.41 18.80 -1.69
C ARG A 347 24.69 17.59 -0.79
N LYS A 348 25.62 17.70 0.17
CA LYS A 348 25.90 16.61 1.12
C LYS A 348 24.71 16.26 2.00
N GLY A 349 23.95 17.24 2.48
CA GLY A 349 22.75 17.01 3.29
C GLY A 349 21.65 16.27 2.53
N LEU A 350 21.50 16.56 1.23
CA LEU A 350 20.48 15.95 0.38
C LEU A 350 20.86 14.56 -0.15
N LYS A 351 22.15 14.20 -0.13
CA LYS A 351 22.65 12.94 -0.70
C LYS A 351 22.03 11.70 -0.03
N ASN A 352 21.80 11.76 1.28
CA ASN A 352 21.30 10.62 2.06
C ASN A 352 19.77 10.56 2.18
N LEU A 353 19.05 11.57 1.67
CA LEU A 353 17.59 11.61 1.77
C LEU A 353 16.92 10.69 0.75
N ARG A 354 15.87 10.01 1.21
CA ARG A 354 15.00 9.17 0.40
C ARG A 354 14.00 10.03 -0.41
N LYS A 355 13.38 9.43 -1.43
CA LYS A 355 12.43 10.11 -2.34
C LYS A 355 11.30 10.83 -1.59
N GLU A 356 10.72 10.19 -0.57
CA GLU A 356 9.61 10.75 0.21
C GLU A 356 10.03 11.99 1.00
N GLU A 357 11.23 11.98 1.60
CA GLU A 357 11.78 13.11 2.33
C GLU A 357 12.08 14.29 1.40
N VAL A 358 12.62 14.02 0.20
CA VAL A 358 12.85 15.05 -0.82
C VAL A 358 11.53 15.66 -1.30
N ARG A 359 10.48 14.86 -1.50
CA ARG A 359 9.14 15.35 -1.85
C ARG A 359 8.56 16.27 -0.76
N GLY A 360 8.73 15.90 0.51
CA GLY A 360 8.32 16.76 1.62
C GLY A 360 9.08 18.09 1.69
N ILE A 361 10.33 18.15 1.22
CA ILE A 361 11.08 19.41 1.07
C ILE A 361 10.55 20.23 -0.12
N CYS A 362 10.26 19.58 -1.24
CA CYS A 362 9.67 20.22 -2.42
C CYS A 362 8.35 20.93 -2.12
N GLU A 363 7.43 20.28 -1.39
CA GLU A 363 6.15 20.87 -0.98
C GLU A 363 6.35 22.08 -0.06
N LYS A 364 7.32 22.01 0.86
CA LYS A 364 7.63 23.12 1.78
C LYS A 364 8.30 24.31 1.10
N GLU A 365 9.14 24.05 0.10
CA GLU A 365 9.92 25.08 -0.60
C GLU A 365 9.26 25.55 -1.92
N GLY A 366 8.12 24.97 -2.30
CA GLY A 366 7.39 25.32 -3.52
C GLY A 366 8.08 24.88 -4.81
N ILE A 367 8.85 23.79 -4.77
CA ILE A 367 9.61 23.26 -5.92
C ILE A 367 8.85 22.09 -6.53
N THR A 368 8.65 22.05 -7.85
CA THR A 368 8.02 20.91 -8.53
C THR A 368 8.95 19.70 -8.52
N TYR A 369 8.46 18.55 -8.05
CA TYR A 369 9.25 17.32 -8.01
C TYR A 369 9.35 16.69 -9.41
N ASP A 370 10.57 16.39 -9.88
CA ASP A 370 10.82 15.81 -11.20
C ASP A 370 11.64 14.50 -11.06
N LYS A 371 12.95 14.53 -11.35
CA LYS A 371 13.88 13.42 -11.06
C LYS A 371 14.64 13.66 -9.76
N LEU A 372 14.81 12.60 -8.95
CA LEU A 372 15.40 12.71 -7.60
C LEU A 372 16.71 13.51 -7.57
N ASP A 373 17.65 13.25 -8.48
CA ASP A 373 18.94 13.94 -8.51
C ASP A 373 18.85 15.38 -9.03
N VAL A 374 17.95 15.65 -9.99
CA VAL A 374 17.69 16.99 -10.53
C VAL A 374 17.05 17.87 -9.45
N THR A 375 16.03 17.35 -8.80
CA THR A 375 15.32 18.05 -7.72
C THR A 375 16.22 18.29 -6.50
N LYS A 376 17.12 17.35 -6.16
CA LYS A 376 18.15 17.58 -5.12
C LYS A 376 19.09 18.72 -5.48
N GLU A 377 19.46 18.86 -6.75
CA GLU A 377 20.31 19.94 -7.23
C GLU A 377 19.57 21.29 -7.21
N GLU A 378 18.31 21.33 -7.64
CA GLU A 378 17.47 22.54 -7.57
C GLU A 378 17.27 23.03 -6.14
N ILE A 379 17.00 22.14 -5.18
CA ILE A 379 16.91 22.49 -3.76
C ILE A 379 18.25 23.08 -3.27
N ALA A 380 19.38 22.47 -3.64
CA ALA A 380 20.70 22.96 -3.23
C ALA A 380 20.99 24.37 -3.80
N GLN A 381 20.61 24.61 -5.05
CA GLN A 381 20.76 25.92 -5.70
C GLN A 381 19.83 26.96 -5.11
N LEU A 382 18.56 26.63 -4.85
CA LEU A 382 17.57 27.54 -4.28
C LEU A 382 17.95 27.97 -2.86
N ARG A 383 18.40 27.04 -2.01
CA ARG A 383 18.92 27.37 -0.67
C ARG A 383 20.18 28.24 -0.72
N THR A 384 21.08 27.96 -1.66
CA THR A 384 22.28 28.80 -1.86
C THR A 384 21.91 30.18 -2.38
N ALA A 385 20.92 30.30 -3.27
CA ALA A 385 20.44 31.59 -3.74
C ALA A 385 19.79 32.38 -2.60
N ARG A 386 18.97 31.75 -1.75
CA ARG A 386 18.32 32.41 -0.61
C ARG A 386 19.34 32.97 0.39
N GLU A 387 20.35 32.20 0.76
CA GLU A 387 21.38 32.63 1.74
C GLU A 387 22.20 33.85 1.25
N PHE A 388 22.46 33.94 -0.06
CA PHE A 388 23.33 34.99 -0.62
C PHE A 388 22.56 36.17 -1.25
N LYS A 389 21.25 36.05 -1.50
CA LYS A 389 20.42 37.13 -2.08
C LYS A 389 20.06 38.22 -1.06
N ASP A 390 20.17 37.94 0.24
CA ASP A 390 19.87 38.90 1.31
C ASP A 390 21.00 39.93 1.56
N GLY A 391 22.14 39.80 0.87
CA GLY A 391 23.31 40.67 1.01
C GLY A 391 23.33 41.91 0.10
N GLU A 392 22.62 41.92 -1.03
CA GLU A 392 22.80 42.95 -2.07
C GLU A 392 21.84 44.14 -1.99
N GLY A 393 20.98 44.25 -0.96
CA GLY A 393 19.80 45.13 -1.03
C GLY A 393 19.44 45.99 0.19
N LYS A 394 20.28 46.14 1.22
CA LYS A 394 19.97 47.07 2.34
C LYS A 394 20.46 48.50 2.06
N GLY A 395 19.95 49.09 0.99
CA GLY A 395 20.02 50.52 0.71
C GLY A 395 18.62 51.13 0.64
N LYS A 396 18.16 51.75 1.75
CA LYS A 396 17.06 52.73 1.86
C LYS A 396 15.82 52.55 0.95
N GLN A 397 14.73 52.07 1.54
CA GLN A 397 13.36 52.54 1.24
C GLN A 397 12.53 52.38 2.52
N VAL A 398 12.39 53.46 3.30
CA VAL A 398 11.18 54.30 3.36
C VAL A 398 9.92 53.46 3.54
N VAL A 399 9.51 53.40 4.81
CA VAL A 399 8.19 53.05 5.28
C VAL A 399 7.16 53.96 4.60
N VAL A 400 6.27 53.37 3.79
CA VAL A 400 4.94 53.94 3.55
C VAL A 400 3.93 52.88 3.92
N HIS A 401 3.14 53.23 4.94
CA HIS A 401 2.03 52.49 5.49
C HIS A 401 0.75 53.00 4.83
N GLU A 402 0.02 52.13 4.12
CA GLU A 402 -1.38 52.33 3.67
C GLU A 402 -2.06 50.96 3.80
N VAL A 403 -2.70 50.64 4.92
CA VAL A 403 -4.13 50.82 5.23
C VAL A 403 -5.10 50.31 4.14
N SER A 404 -5.60 49.09 4.40
CA SER A 404 -7.00 48.64 4.33
C SER A 404 -7.88 49.00 3.13
N LYS A 405 -8.33 47.98 2.37
CA LYS A 405 -9.75 47.84 2.01
C LYS A 405 -10.16 46.41 1.63
N ASN A 406 -11.27 45.98 2.22
CA ASN A 406 -11.98 44.72 2.02
C ASN A 406 -12.35 44.41 0.55
N GLY A 407 -12.46 43.12 0.23
CA GLY A 407 -13.06 42.63 -1.01
C GLY A 407 -13.39 41.13 -0.95
N VAL A 408 -14.57 40.82 -0.44
CA VAL A 408 -15.28 39.55 -0.56
C VAL A 408 -15.69 39.32 -2.03
N SER A 409 -15.55 38.10 -2.55
CA SER A 409 -16.52 37.52 -3.49
C SER A 409 -16.34 36.01 -3.63
N GLU A 410 -17.31 35.26 -3.11
CA GLU A 410 -17.69 33.91 -3.51
C GLU A 410 -18.19 33.87 -4.96
N ALA A 411 -17.96 32.75 -5.64
CA ALA A 411 -18.82 32.08 -6.63
C ALA A 411 -18.00 30.89 -7.18
N GLY A 412 -18.39 29.62 -7.11
CA GLY A 412 -19.71 29.07 -7.42
C GLY A 412 -19.68 28.60 -8.88
N ALA A 413 -19.44 27.30 -9.11
CA ALA A 413 -19.76 26.65 -10.38
C ALA A 413 -19.98 25.14 -10.16
N ASP A 414 -21.27 24.83 -10.19
CA ASP A 414 -21.97 23.56 -10.06
C ASP A 414 -21.44 22.42 -10.91
N GLY A 415 -21.55 21.22 -10.33
CA GLY A 415 -21.54 19.97 -11.05
C GLY A 415 -22.96 19.58 -11.46
N ASP A 416 -23.08 19.09 -12.70
CA ASP A 416 -24.25 18.37 -13.17
C ASP A 416 -23.76 17.32 -14.18
N SER A 417 -23.95 16.04 -13.88
CA SER A 417 -23.85 14.95 -14.85
C SER A 417 -24.61 13.75 -14.31
N ALA A 418 -25.89 13.73 -14.68
CA ALA A 418 -26.70 12.53 -14.76
C ALA A 418 -26.17 11.64 -15.90
N THR A 419 -26.03 10.34 -15.65
CA THR A 419 -25.98 9.32 -16.70
C THR A 419 -26.96 8.22 -16.37
N SER A 420 -27.84 8.00 -17.36
CA SER A 420 -28.85 6.97 -17.49
C SER A 420 -28.31 5.54 -17.46
#